data_AF-A0A821GKN6-F1
#
_entry.id   AF-A0A821GKN6-F1
#
_cell.length_a   1.000
_cell.length_b   1.000
_cell.length_c   1.000
_cell.angle_alpha   90.00
_cell.angle_beta   90.00
_cell.angle_gamma   90.00
#
_symmetry.space_group_name_H-M   'P 1'
#
loop_
_entity.id
_entity.type
_entity.pdbx_description
1 polymer ?
#
loop_
_entity_poly.entity_id
_entity_poly.type
_entity_poly.pdbx_seq_one_letter_code
_entity_poly.pdbx_strand_id
1 'polypeptide(L)'
;MSSLNYTKLYEATKRLEKHLKERENEYTIYKQFNILVGTFNVNNRQAPSNTLLEEWLSRVTDNSYRQHIIPDIIAVGFQEIDTSSGAYIYDDKKKEDEWELIVRRTIKHCYKTKHDNEKFQLLNRIRLM
;
A
#
# COMPACT_ATOMS: atom_id res chain seq x y z
N MET A 1 -19.27 -27.24 35.50
CA MET A 1 -17.85 -27.16 35.92
C MET A 1 -16.90 -26.76 34.79
N SER A 2 -17.25 -26.92 33.51
CA SER A 2 -16.40 -26.52 32.37
C SER A 2 -16.31 -25.00 32.14
N SER A 3 -17.43 -24.27 32.21
CA SER A 3 -17.50 -22.83 31.94
C SER A 3 -16.61 -21.96 32.84
N LEU A 4 -16.54 -22.30 34.14
CA LEU A 4 -15.75 -21.55 35.12
C LEU A 4 -14.23 -21.64 34.87
N ASN A 5 -13.76 -22.74 34.28
CA ASN A 5 -12.36 -22.89 33.87
C ASN A 5 -12.04 -22.06 32.62
N TYR A 6 -12.97 -21.99 31.66
CA TYR A 6 -12.81 -21.14 30.47
C TYR A 6 -12.75 -19.66 30.83
N THR A 7 -13.59 -19.19 31.76
CA THR A 7 -13.55 -17.79 32.21
C THR A 7 -12.22 -17.45 32.90
N LYS A 8 -11.73 -18.32 33.79
CA LYS A 8 -10.44 -18.12 34.47
C LYS A 8 -9.26 -18.13 33.49
N LEU A 9 -9.28 -19.03 32.52
CA LEU A 9 -8.24 -19.10 31.48
C LEU A 9 -8.24 -17.82 30.62
N TYR A 10 -9.41 -17.34 30.22
CA TYR A 10 -9.57 -16.11 29.45
C TYR A 10 -9.10 -14.86 30.23
N GLU A 11 -9.41 -14.79 31.53
CA GLU A 11 -8.91 -13.70 32.37
C GLU A 11 -7.39 -13.74 32.52
N ALA A 12 -6.81 -14.94 32.63
CA ALA A 12 -5.37 -15.12 32.73
C ALA A 12 -4.66 -14.70 31.42
N THR A 13 -5.18 -15.07 30.25
CA THR A 13 -4.61 -14.65 28.95
C THR A 13 -4.71 -13.13 28.77
N LYS A 14 -5.86 -12.53 29.10
CA LYS A 14 -6.04 -11.07 29.08
C LYS A 14 -5.04 -10.33 29.97
N ARG A 15 -4.79 -10.86 31.18
CA ARG A 15 -3.78 -10.28 32.08
C ARG A 15 -2.39 -10.41 31.49
N LEU A 16 -2.05 -11.54 30.91
CA LEU A 16 -0.75 -11.74 30.26
C LEU A 16 -0.54 -10.79 29.08
N GLU A 17 -1.52 -10.68 28.18
CA GLU A 17 -1.50 -9.74 27.04
C GLU A 17 -1.27 -8.30 27.51
N LYS A 18 -1.93 -7.89 28.59
CA LYS A 18 -1.74 -6.56 29.18
C LYS A 18 -0.31 -6.37 29.68
N HIS A 19 0.23 -7.32 30.46
CA HIS A 19 1.59 -7.20 31.00
C HIS A 19 2.66 -7.23 29.91
N LEU A 20 2.45 -8.03 28.85
CA LEU A 20 3.33 -8.02 27.69
C LEU A 20 3.31 -6.64 27.03
N LYS A 21 2.12 -6.11 26.75
CA LYS A 21 1.97 -4.78 26.13
C LYS A 21 2.60 -3.65 26.94
N GLU A 22 2.51 -3.68 28.28
CA GLU A 22 3.15 -2.69 29.14
C GLU A 22 4.68 -2.73 29.06
N ARG A 23 5.25 -3.87 28.67
CA ARG A 23 6.70 -4.11 28.51
C ARG A 23 7.12 -4.20 27.04
N GLU A 24 6.30 -3.67 26.12
CA GLU A 24 6.54 -3.76 24.68
C GLU A 24 7.93 -3.22 24.28
N ASN A 25 8.40 -2.18 24.97
CA ASN A 25 9.72 -1.59 24.77
C ASN A 25 10.90 -2.53 25.10
N GLU A 26 10.69 -3.62 25.85
CA GLU A 26 11.73 -4.61 26.15
C GLU A 26 11.98 -5.57 24.97
N TYR A 27 11.03 -5.69 24.04
CA TYR A 27 11.09 -6.66 22.95
C TYR A 27 10.71 -6.11 21.57
N THR A 28 10.39 -4.81 21.46
CA THR A 28 10.02 -4.15 20.20
C THR A 28 10.93 -2.96 19.90
N ILE A 29 11.31 -2.81 18.64
CA ILE A 29 11.99 -1.62 18.11
C ILE A 29 11.04 -0.92 17.15
N TYR A 30 10.84 0.39 17.36
CA TYR A 30 10.06 1.21 16.45
C TYR A 30 10.95 1.82 15.38
N LYS A 31 10.52 1.71 14.11
CA LYS A 31 11.15 2.36 12.96
C LYS A 31 10.10 3.19 12.24
N GLN A 32 10.46 4.39 11.82
CA GLN A 32 9.63 5.22 10.98
C GLN A 32 9.69 4.75 9.53
N PHE A 33 8.52 4.72 8.87
CA PHE A 33 8.38 4.40 7.45
C PHE A 33 7.66 5.55 6.75
N ASN A 34 8.10 5.88 5.54
CA ASN A 34 7.46 6.86 4.68
C ASN A 34 6.49 6.14 3.73
N ILE A 35 5.20 6.45 3.82
CA ILE A 35 4.17 5.84 3.00
C ILE A 35 3.59 6.91 2.07
N LEU A 36 3.77 6.72 0.75
CA LEU A 36 3.09 7.52 -0.26
C LEU A 36 1.73 6.89 -0.56
N VAL A 37 0.66 7.66 -0.41
CA VAL A 37 -0.71 7.22 -0.70
C VAL A 37 -1.31 8.13 -1.76
N GLY A 38 -1.85 7.55 -2.83
CA GLY A 38 -2.49 8.29 -3.91
C GLY A 38 -3.79 7.63 -4.34
N THR A 39 -4.78 8.44 -4.72
CA THR A 39 -5.99 7.95 -5.40
C THR A 39 -6.17 8.65 -6.74
N PHE A 40 -6.74 7.95 -7.72
CA PHE A 40 -7.05 8.53 -9.03
C PHE A 40 -8.31 7.89 -9.64
N ASN A 41 -9.34 8.70 -9.85
CA ASN A 41 -10.47 8.34 -10.69
C ASN A 41 -10.07 8.50 -12.16
N VAL A 42 -10.00 7.38 -12.88
CA VAL A 42 -9.53 7.36 -14.28
C VAL A 42 -10.66 7.50 -15.29
N ASN A 43 -11.92 7.55 -14.83
CA ASN A 43 -13.13 7.73 -15.66
C ASN A 43 -13.11 6.85 -16.92
N ASN A 44 -12.95 5.54 -16.71
CA ASN A 44 -12.94 4.49 -17.73
C ASN A 44 -11.86 4.62 -18.82
N ARG A 45 -10.86 5.50 -18.63
CA ARG A 45 -9.80 5.73 -19.61
C ARG A 45 -8.77 4.60 -19.59
N GLN A 46 -8.22 4.31 -20.76
CA GLN A 46 -7.03 3.47 -20.90
C GLN A 46 -5.81 4.21 -20.36
N ALA A 47 -4.86 3.46 -19.81
CA ALA A 47 -3.61 4.06 -19.35
C ALA A 47 -2.80 4.58 -20.55
N PRO A 48 -2.20 5.78 -20.47
CA PRO A 48 -1.40 6.30 -21.57
C PRO A 48 -0.13 5.46 -21.77
N SER A 49 0.17 5.08 -23.01
CA SER A 49 1.29 4.18 -23.33
C SER A 49 2.68 4.83 -23.23
N ASN A 50 2.75 6.15 -23.46
CA ASN A 50 3.98 6.92 -23.61
C ASN A 50 4.18 8.02 -22.55
N THR A 51 3.32 8.06 -21.54
CA THR A 51 3.36 9.09 -20.49
C THR A 51 3.54 8.41 -19.13
N LEU A 52 4.36 8.99 -18.28
CA LEU A 52 4.55 8.55 -16.89
C LEU A 52 3.78 9.49 -15.94
N LEU A 53 3.42 8.98 -14.77
CA LEU A 53 2.64 9.73 -13.76
C LEU A 53 3.55 10.46 -12.77
N GLU A 54 4.65 11.03 -13.23
CA GLU A 54 5.74 11.53 -12.37
C GLU A 54 5.29 12.68 -11.49
N GLU A 55 4.47 13.60 -12.02
CA GLU A 55 3.96 14.72 -11.21
C GLU A 55 3.12 14.26 -10.03
N TRP A 56 2.45 13.11 -10.17
CA TRP A 56 1.65 12.50 -9.12
C TRP A 56 2.50 11.65 -8.16
N LEU A 57 3.41 10.84 -8.68
CA LEU A 57 4.13 9.82 -7.90
C LEU A 57 5.57 10.20 -7.51
N SER A 58 6.08 11.38 -7.88
CA SER A 58 7.45 11.82 -7.52
C SER A 58 7.50 13.05 -6.62
N ARG A 59 6.41 13.81 -6.52
CA ARG A 59 6.35 15.06 -5.73
C ARG A 59 6.05 14.77 -4.26
N VAL A 60 6.92 13.99 -3.61
CA VAL A 60 6.91 13.83 -2.15
C VAL A 60 7.85 14.88 -1.56
N THR A 61 7.30 16.03 -1.19
CA THR A 61 8.02 17.06 -0.42
C THR A 61 7.45 17.09 0.99
N ASP A 62 8.30 16.91 1.99
CA ASP A 62 7.93 17.25 3.36
C ASP A 62 7.77 18.78 3.43
N ASN A 63 6.63 19.24 3.99
CA ASN A 63 6.36 20.66 4.22
C ASN A 63 7.41 21.34 5.11
N SER A 64 8.22 20.53 5.81
CA SER A 64 9.24 20.95 6.77
C SER A 64 10.65 21.01 6.18
N TYR A 65 10.94 20.19 5.16
CA TYR A 65 12.29 20.04 4.60
C TYR A 65 12.18 19.85 3.08
N ARG A 66 12.84 20.73 2.32
CA ARG A 66 12.96 20.70 0.84
C ARG A 66 13.80 19.50 0.33
N GLN A 67 13.74 18.36 0.99
CA GLN A 67 14.40 17.12 0.57
C GLN A 67 13.39 16.19 -0.09
N HIS A 68 13.85 15.56 -1.17
CA HIS A 68 13.12 14.50 -1.84
C HIS A 68 13.16 13.25 -0.96
N ILE A 69 12.01 12.85 -0.43
CA ILE A 69 11.87 11.64 0.39
C ILE A 69 11.57 10.47 -0.54
N ILE A 70 12.33 9.39 -0.39
CA ILE A 70 12.04 8.10 -1.04
C ILE A 70 11.04 7.36 -0.14
N PRO A 71 9.84 7.02 -0.63
CA PRO A 71 8.86 6.28 0.15
C PRO A 71 9.30 4.82 0.32
N ASP A 72 9.07 4.24 1.49
CA ASP A 72 9.26 2.81 1.73
C ASP A 72 8.09 1.99 1.17
N ILE A 73 6.88 2.55 1.22
CA ILE A 73 5.64 1.93 0.71
C ILE A 73 4.92 2.94 -0.17
N ILE A 74 4.45 2.46 -1.33
CA ILE A 74 3.59 3.23 -2.23
C ILE A 74 2.26 2.49 -2.35
N ALA A 75 1.17 3.13 -1.94
CA ALA A 75 -0.19 2.61 -2.05
C ALA A 75 -1.00 3.50 -3.01
N VAL A 76 -1.45 2.91 -4.12
CA VAL A 76 -2.28 3.60 -5.11
C VAL A 76 -3.65 2.95 -5.20
N GLY A 77 -4.70 3.78 -5.26
CA GLY A 77 -6.09 3.34 -5.42
C GLY A 77 -6.73 3.98 -6.64
N PHE A 78 -7.19 3.18 -7.59
CA PHE A 78 -7.89 3.67 -8.77
C PHE A 78 -9.41 3.51 -8.62
N GLN A 79 -10.18 4.46 -9.18
CA GLN A 79 -11.63 4.38 -9.29
C GLN A 79 -12.05 4.42 -10.76
N GLU A 80 -13.19 3.81 -11.07
CA GLU A 80 -13.78 3.80 -12.42
C GLU A 80 -12.82 3.27 -13.51
N ILE A 81 -11.97 2.27 -13.21
CA ILE A 81 -11.08 1.66 -14.22
C ILE A 81 -11.89 1.11 -15.39
N ASP A 82 -12.94 0.37 -15.07
CA ASP A 82 -13.88 -0.14 -16.05
C ASP A 82 -15.32 0.12 -15.57
N THR A 83 -16.04 0.95 -16.31
CA THR A 83 -17.45 1.28 -16.06
C THR A 83 -18.40 0.59 -17.03
N SER A 84 -17.88 -0.31 -17.88
CA SER A 84 -18.72 -1.08 -18.79
C SER A 84 -19.66 -2.00 -18.02
N SER A 85 -20.88 -2.21 -18.53
CA SER A 85 -21.85 -3.11 -17.92
C SER A 85 -21.35 -4.56 -17.81
N GLY A 86 -20.38 -4.93 -18.64
CA GLY A 86 -19.70 -6.22 -18.62
C GLY A 86 -18.58 -6.32 -17.58
N ALA A 87 -18.06 -5.22 -17.04
CA ALA A 87 -16.93 -5.22 -16.10
C ALA A 87 -17.21 -5.95 -14.78
N TYR A 88 -18.48 -6.04 -14.40
CA TYR A 88 -18.95 -6.79 -13.24
C TYR A 88 -19.13 -8.28 -13.53
N ILE A 89 -19.40 -8.64 -14.80
CA ILE A 89 -19.78 -10.00 -15.22
C ILE A 89 -18.58 -10.75 -15.80
N TYR A 90 -17.72 -10.04 -16.53
CA TYR A 90 -16.52 -10.57 -17.18
C TYR A 90 -15.28 -10.04 -16.45
N ASP A 91 -14.40 -10.95 -16.05
CA ASP A 91 -13.12 -10.64 -15.39
C ASP A 91 -12.07 -10.18 -16.42
N ASP A 92 -12.39 -9.15 -17.21
CA ASP A 92 -11.43 -8.50 -18.10
C ASP A 92 -10.54 -7.55 -17.29
N LYS A 93 -9.29 -7.97 -17.07
CA LYS A 93 -8.30 -7.22 -16.28
C LYS A 93 -7.41 -6.32 -17.12
N LYS A 94 -7.64 -6.21 -18.43
CA LYS A 94 -6.71 -5.51 -19.34
C LYS A 94 -6.42 -4.07 -18.91
N LYS A 95 -7.44 -3.29 -18.57
CA LYS A 95 -7.25 -1.90 -18.11
C LYS A 95 -6.54 -1.82 -16.76
N GLU A 96 -6.83 -2.75 -15.85
CA GLU A 96 -6.16 -2.82 -14.55
C GLU A 96 -4.66 -3.09 -14.74
N ASP A 97 -4.30 -4.01 -15.63
CA ASP A 97 -2.91 -4.38 -15.90
C ASP A 97 -2.15 -3.24 -16.59
N GLU A 98 -2.81 -2.50 -17.48
CA GLU A 98 -2.27 -1.28 -18.11
C GLU A 98 -1.98 -0.18 -17.07
N TRP A 99 -2.92 0.09 -16.16
CA TRP A 99 -2.76 1.06 -15.07
C TRP A 99 -1.71 0.62 -14.03
N GLU A 100 -1.59 -0.68 -13.74
CA GLU A 100 -0.52 -1.20 -12.90
C GLU A 100 0.84 -1.01 -13.58
N LEU A 101 0.94 -1.32 -14.87
CA LEU A 101 2.20 -1.23 -15.63
C LEU A 101 2.73 0.20 -15.66
N ILE A 102 1.88 1.21 -15.94
CA ILE A 102 2.31 2.62 -15.93
C ILE A 102 2.77 3.06 -14.55
N VAL A 103 2.11 2.64 -13.46
CA VAL A 103 2.54 2.94 -12.09
C VAL A 103 3.91 2.33 -11.82
N ARG A 104 4.10 1.05 -12.14
CA ARG A 104 5.39 0.36 -11.96
C ARG A 104 6.51 1.02 -12.75
N ARG A 105 6.24 1.43 -14.00
CA ARG A 105 7.22 2.16 -14.85
C ARG A 105 7.53 3.53 -14.28
N THR A 106 6.53 4.24 -13.77
CA THR A 106 6.70 5.55 -13.15
C THR A 106 7.55 5.44 -11.88
N ILE A 107 7.21 4.54 -10.95
CA ILE A 107 7.98 4.31 -9.72
C ILE A 107 9.43 3.93 -10.05
N LYS A 108 9.63 3.00 -11.00
CA LYS A 108 10.97 2.61 -11.46
C LYS A 108 11.72 3.77 -12.11
N HIS A 109 11.04 4.75 -12.71
CA HIS A 109 11.67 5.93 -13.28
C HIS A 109 12.05 6.94 -12.19
N CYS A 110 11.11 7.31 -11.33
CA CYS A 110 11.27 8.37 -10.33
C CYS A 110 12.25 7.99 -9.23
N TYR A 111 12.27 6.73 -8.81
CA TYR A 111 13.07 6.26 -7.68
C TYR A 111 14.22 5.32 -8.09
N LYS A 112 14.86 5.60 -9.24
CA LYS A 112 16.09 4.88 -9.63
C LYS A 112 17.18 5.14 -8.62
N THR A 113 17.53 4.12 -7.84
CA THR A 113 18.68 4.16 -6.95
C THR A 113 19.95 3.80 -7.73
N LYS A 114 21.08 4.45 -7.38
CA LYS A 114 22.40 4.15 -7.99
C LYS A 114 22.93 2.76 -7.61
N HIS A 115 22.34 2.14 -6.59
CA HIS A 115 22.68 0.81 -6.11
C HIS A 115 21.56 -0.18 -6.48
N ASP A 116 21.91 -1.24 -7.20
CA ASP A 116 20.99 -2.24 -7.79
C ASP A 116 20.17 -3.06 -6.76
N ASN A 117 20.31 -2.73 -5.47
CA ASN A 117 19.74 -3.46 -4.34
C ASN A 117 18.40 -2.89 -3.83
N GLU A 118 18.02 -1.67 -4.20
CA GLU A 118 16.76 -1.06 -3.75
C GLU A 118 15.76 -1.03 -4.90
N LYS A 119 14.95 -2.08 -4.99
CA LYS A 119 13.93 -2.28 -6.03
C LYS A 119 12.55 -2.33 -5.38
N PHE A 120 11.64 -1.47 -5.84
CA PHE A 120 10.23 -1.58 -5.49
C PHE A 120 9.66 -2.89 -6.08
N GLN A 121 8.98 -3.65 -5.23
CA GLN A 121 8.25 -4.85 -5.58
C GLN A 121 6.76 -4.62 -5.35
N LEU A 122 5.92 -5.15 -6.25
CA LEU A 122 4.48 -5.22 -5.99
C LEU A 122 4.23 -6.19 -4.83
N LEU A 123 3.75 -5.68 -3.71
CA LEU A 123 3.41 -6.49 -2.54
C LEU A 123 2.01 -7.10 -2.66
N ASN A 124 1.03 -6.30 -3.08
CA ASN A 124 -0.35 -6.74 -3.16
C ASN A 124 -1.15 -5.95 -4.20
N ARG A 125 -2.14 -6.61 -4.80
CA ARG A 125 -3.12 -6.05 -5.73
C ARG A 125 -4.49 -6.55 -5.31
N ILE A 126 -5.38 -5.62 -4.94
CA ILE A 126 -6.73 -5.94 -4.50
C ILE A 126 -7.71 -5.22 -5.41
N ARG A 127 -8.67 -5.96 -5.97
CA ARG A 127 -9.87 -5.40 -6.61
C ARG A 127 -10.98 -5.33 -5.57
N LEU A 128 -11.46 -4.12 -5.31
CA LEU A 128 -12.63 -3.92 -4.45
C LEU A 128 -13.87 -4.05 -5.34
N MET A 129 -14.80 -4.94 -4.95
CA MET A 129 -16.10 -5.11 -5.61
C MET A 129 -17.17 -4.23 -4.96
#